data_AF-A0A1F4K388-F1
#
_entry.id   AF-A0A1F4K388-F1
#
_cell.length_a   1.000
_cell.length_b   1.000
_cell.length_c   1.000
_cell.angle_alpha   90.00
_cell.angle_beta   90.00
_cell.angle_gamma   90.00
#
_symmetry.space_group_name_H-M   'P 1'
#
loop_
_entity.id
_entity.type
_entity.pdbx_description
1 polymer ?
#
loop_
_entity_poly.entity_id
_entity_poly.type
_entity_poly.pdbx_seq_one_letter_code
_entity_poly.pdbx_strand_id
1 'polypeptide(L)' 'MKAIRTTISLPPEQLQRLQEMADQHGLSLAWIVRQAVNEFLERTEKRGQFHPLAAAEKAQG' A
#
# COMPACT_ATOMS: atom_id res chain seq x y z
N MET A 1 9.03 -13.78 12.65
CA MET A 1 8.02 -14.14 11.63
C MET A 1 8.72 -14.48 10.33
N LYS A 2 8.27 -15.52 9.61
CA LYS A 2 8.81 -15.88 8.29
C LYS A 2 8.14 -15.01 7.23
N ALA A 3 8.92 -14.24 6.47
CA ALA A 3 8.39 -13.45 5.36
C ALA A 3 8.06 -14.38 4.17
N ILE A 4 6.91 -14.17 3.55
CA ILE A 4 6.52 -14.83 2.29
C ILE A 4 6.79 -13.85 1.15
N ARG A 5 7.41 -14.33 0.06
CA ARG A 5 7.66 -13.52 -1.13
C ARG A 5 6.39 -13.47 -1.98
N THR A 6 5.93 -12.26 -2.27
CA THR A 6 4.78 -12.01 -3.15
C THR A 6 5.23 -11.08 -4.27
N THR A 7 4.79 -11.37 -5.50
CA THR A 7 5.01 -10.48 -6.66
C THR A 7 3.72 -9.72 -6.93
N ILE A 8 3.82 -8.40 -7.04
CA ILE A 8 2.72 -7.52 -7.41
C ILE A 8 3.16 -6.60 -8.53
N SER A 9 2.21 -6.14 -9.35
CA SER A 9 2.45 -5.10 -10.33
C SER A 9 2.13 -3.74 -9.72
N LEU A 10 3.01 -2.77 -9.93
CA LEU A 10 2.79 -1.37 -9.59
C LEU A 10 2.92 -0.53 -10.86
N PRO A 11 2.13 0.55 -11.00
CA PRO A 11 2.40 1.57 -12.00
C PRO A 11 3.85 2.08 -11.89
N PRO A 12 4.54 2.33 -13.02
CA PRO A 12 5.94 2.75 -13.01
C PRO A 12 6.20 3.98 -12.14
N GLU A 13 5.29 4.97 -12.18
CA GLU A 13 5.40 6.19 -11.39
C GLU A 13 5.30 5.93 -9.88
N GLN A 14 4.55 4.92 -9.45
CA GLN A 14 4.48 4.55 -8.04
C GLN A 14 5.76 3.87 -7.59
N LEU A 15 6.29 2.95 -8.40
CA LEU A 15 7.56 2.29 -8.09
C LEU A 15 8.70 3.30 -7.98
N GLN A 16 8.77 4.26 -8.90
CA GLN A 16 9.78 5.32 -8.88
C GLN A 16 9.70 6.14 -7.59
N ARG A 17 8.52 6.63 -7.22
CA ARG A 17 8.34 7.44 -6.00
C ARG A 17 8.70 6.68 -4.73
N LEU A 18 8.39 5.38 -4.67
CA LEU A 18 8.76 4.53 -3.54
C LEU A 18 10.27 4.30 -3.47
N GLN A 19 10.94 4.18 -4.63
CA GLN A 19 12.39 4.04 -4.70
C GLN A 19 13.10 5.32 -4.25
N GLU A 20 12.67 6.49 -4.72
CA GLU A 20 13.20 7.78 -4.30
C GLU A 20 13.08 7.97 -2.78
N MET A 21 11.93 7.61 -2.20
CA MET A 21 11.72 7.65 -0.75
C MET A 21 12.66 6.69 0.00
N ALA A 22 12.85 5.47 -0.54
CA ALA A 22 13.77 4.51 0.06
C ALA A 22 15.21 5.05 0.08
N ASP A 23 15.65 5.64 -1.03
CA ASP A 23 17.00 6.19 -1.18
C ASP A 23 17.22 7.41 -0.27
N GLN A 24 16.25 8.32 -0.20
CA GLN A 24 16.30 9.52 0.66
C GLN A 24 16.45 9.18 2.16
N HIS A 25 15.88 8.06 2.59
CA HIS A 25 15.85 7.68 4.00
C HIS A 25 16.77 6.51 4.36
N GLY A 26 17.56 5.98 3.40
CA GLY A 26 18.44 4.84 3.62
C GLY A 26 17.69 3.54 3.96
N LEU A 27 16.48 3.38 3.42
CA LEU A 27 15.59 2.25 3.67
C LEU A 27 15.55 1.33 2.45
N SER A 28 15.05 0.11 2.64
CA SER A 28 14.77 -0.78 1.51
C SER A 28 13.36 -0.53 0.97
N LEU A 29 13.17 -0.66 -0.34
CA LEU A 29 11.84 -0.64 -0.97
C LEU A 29 10.88 -1.63 -0.29
N ALA A 30 11.37 -2.83 0.05
CA ALA A 30 10.59 -3.83 0.76
C ALA A 30 10.15 -3.38 2.16
N TRP A 31 10.95 -2.56 2.85
CA TRP A 31 10.56 -1.97 4.14
C TRP A 31 9.41 -0.98 3.96
N ILE A 32 9.51 -0.08 2.97
CA ILE A 32 8.47 0.92 2.66
C ILE A 32 7.16 0.22 2.32
N VAL A 33 7.20 -0.78 1.43
CA VAL A 33 6.01 -1.55 1.04
C VAL A 33 5.38 -2.25 2.24
N ARG A 34 6.18 -2.83 3.15
CA ARG A 34 5.64 -3.44 4.38
C ARG A 34 4.96 -2.41 5.28
N GLN A 35 5.52 -1.21 5.45
CA GLN A 35 4.87 -0.17 6.24
C GLN A 35 3.54 0.26 5.62
N ALA A 36 3.52 0.49 4.30
CA ALA A 36 2.30 0.88 3.59
C ALA A 36 1.20 -0.19 3.70
N VAL A 37 1.55 -1.47 3.58
CA VAL A 37 0.60 -2.58 3.75
C VAL A 37 0.07 -2.64 5.19
N ASN A 38 0.95 -2.52 6.19
CA ASN A 38 0.53 -2.56 7.59
C ASN A 38 -0.40 -1.38 7.93
N GLU A 39 -0.04 -0.16 7.54
CA GLU A 39 -0.85 1.03 7.78
C GLU A 39 -2.22 0.91 7.10
N PHE A 40 -2.26 0.40 5.88
CA PHE A 40 -3.50 0.16 5.16
C PHE A 40 -4.41 -0.82 5.91
N LEU A 41 -3.86 -1.94 6.39
CA LEU A 41 -4.61 -2.94 7.15
C LEU A 41 -5.11 -2.38 8.47
N GLU A 42 -4.26 -1.75 9.28
CA GLU A 42 -4.65 -1.15 10.55
C GLU A 42 -5.75 -0.09 10.38
N ARG A 43 -5.63 0.77 9.36
CA ARG A 43 -6.65 1.78 9.05
C ARG A 43 -7.97 1.15 8.66
N THR A 44 -7.93 0.04 7.92
CA THR A 44 -9.11 -0.67 7.45
C THR A 44 -9.81 -1.38 8.59
N GLU A 45 -9.06 -2.04 9.48
CA GLU A 45 -9.57 -2.68 10.69
C GLU A 45 -10.22 -1.65 11.64
N LYS A 46 -9.54 -0.52 11.89
CA LYS A 46 -10.08 0.56 12.73
C LYS A 46 -11.39 1.15 12.21
N ARG A 47 -11.59 1.18 10.89
CA ARG A 47 -12.84 1.67 10.27
C ARG A 47 -13.97 0.64 10.36
N GLY A 48 -13.69 -0.63 10.68
CA GLY A 48 -14.68 -1.69 10.83
C GLY A 48 -15.42 -2.09 9.54
N GLN A 49 -15.13 -1.42 8.42
CA GLN A 49 -15.79 -1.61 7.13
C GLN A 49 -14.80 -1.39 5.99
N PHE A 50 -14.55 -2.46 5.23
CA PHE A 50 -13.82 -2.40 3.96
C PHE A 50 -14.79 -2.62 2.82
N HIS A 51 -15.28 -1.53 2.22
CA HIS A 51 -16.18 -1.58 1.07
C HIS A 51 -15.50 -0.97 -0.16
N PRO A 52 -14.60 -1.72 -0.84
CA PRO A 52 -13.80 -1.19 -1.95
C PRO A 52 -14.65 -0.75 -3.16
N LEU A 53 -15.90 -1.21 -3.26
CA LEU A 53 -16.79 -0.92 -4.39
C LEU A 53 -17.95 0.05 -4.03
N ALA A 54 -18.31 0.20 -2.75
CA ALA A 54 -19.44 1.04 -2.35
C ALA A 54 -19.19 2.56 -2.55
N ALA A 55 -17.92 2.99 -2.61
CA ALA A 55 -17.56 4.37 -2.91
C ALA A 55 -17.73 4.73 -4.40
N ALA A 56 -17.68 3.75 -5.30
CA ALA A 56 -17.82 3.96 -6.75
C ALA A 56 -19.30 4.17 -7.17
N GLU A 57 -20.26 3.62 -6.43
CA GLU A 57 -21.69 3.77 -6.71
C GLU A 57 -22.22 5.18 -6.42
N LYS A 58 -21.66 5.91 -5.43
CA LYS A 58 -22.11 7.26 -5.09
C LYS A 58 -21.61 8.37 -6.03
N ALA A 59 -20.69 8.06 -6.95
CA ALA A 59 -20.15 9.02 -7.91
C ALA A 59 -20.86 8.99 -9.28
N GLN A 60 -21.86 8.12 -9.45
CA GLN A 60 -22.61 7.94 -10.71
C GLN A 60 -24.11 8.22 -10.56
N GLY A 61 -24.54 8.84 -9.45
CA GLY A 61 -25.95 9.20 -9.17
C GLY A 61 -26.19 10.69 -9.21
#